data_AF-A0A453BCV5-F1
#
_entry.id   AF-A0A453BCV5-F1
#
_cell.length_a   1.000
_cell.length_b   1.000
_cell.length_c   1.000
_cell.angle_alpha   90.00
_cell.angle_beta   90.00
_cell.angle_gamma   90.00
#
_symmetry.space_group_name_H-M   'P 1'
#
loop_
_entity.id
_entity.type
_entity.pdbx_description
1 polymer ?
#
loop_
_entity_poly.entity_id
_entity_poly.type
_entity_poly.pdbx_seq_one_letter_code
_entity_poly.pdbx_strand_id
1 'polypeptide(L)'
;LEDFFKEVKEIEMLLDKMSNIVQKLQEANEESKSVTKASAMKAIKGRMEKDIDEVGKIARSIKVKLERMDRNNLANRKKPGCGKGTSVDRSRMSMTIALKKRLKERMNDFQV
;
A
#
# COMPACT_ATOMS: atom_id res chain seq x y z
N LEU A 1 -17.92 -13.27 -5.49
CA LEU A 1 -17.45 -11.96 -4.97
C LEU A 1 -16.51 -12.14 -3.78
N GLU A 2 -16.63 -13.23 -3.02
CA GLU A 2 -15.79 -13.52 -1.85
C GLU A 2 -14.29 -13.40 -2.10
N ASP A 3 -13.74 -14.05 -3.13
CA ASP A 3 -12.31 -13.98 -3.44
C ASP A 3 -11.82 -12.56 -3.71
N PHE A 4 -12.65 -11.75 -4.37
CA PHE A 4 -12.34 -10.34 -4.60
C PHE A 4 -12.29 -9.55 -3.29
N PHE A 5 -13.21 -9.80 -2.36
CA PHE A 5 -13.18 -9.15 -1.05
C PHE A 5 -11.99 -9.59 -0.20
N LYS A 6 -11.54 -10.85 -0.33
CA LYS A 6 -10.29 -11.32 0.29
C LYS A 6 -9.09 -10.57 -0.27
N GLU A 7 -8.97 -10.46 -1.59
CA GLU A 7 -7.89 -9.68 -2.23
C GLU A 7 -7.91 -8.20 -1.81
N VAL A 8 -9.09 -7.59 -1.72
CA VAL A 8 -9.26 -6.20 -1.22
C VAL A 8 -8.73 -6.09 0.20
N LYS A 9 -9.19 -6.95 1.11
CA LYS A 9 -8.80 -6.92 2.52
C LYS A 9 -7.29 -7.12 2.70
N GLU A 10 -6.68 -8.02 1.94
CA GLU A 10 -5.22 -8.19 1.94
C GLU A 10 -4.48 -6.90 1.55
N ILE A 11 -4.96 -6.20 0.52
CA ILE A 11 -4.35 -4.94 0.09
C ILE A 11 -4.52 -3.86 1.16
N GLU A 12 -5.69 -3.78 1.79
CA GLU A 12 -5.94 -2.84 2.89
C GLU A 12 -5.01 -3.09 4.08
N MET A 13 -4.83 -4.35 4.48
CA MET A 13 -3.89 -4.72 5.55
C MET A 13 -2.44 -4.34 5.21
N LEU A 14 -2.04 -4.49 3.94
CA LEU A 14 -0.70 -4.06 3.50
C LEU A 14 -0.55 -2.54 3.50
N LEU A 15 -1.58 -1.78 3.10
CA LEU A 15 -1.59 -0.32 3.18
C LEU A 15 -1.48 0.17 4.63
N ASP A 16 -2.16 -0.49 5.56
CA ASP A 16 -2.09 -0.15 6.98
C ASP A 16 -0.71 -0.49 7.56
N LYS A 17 -0.16 -1.66 7.21
CA LYS A 17 1.22 -2.03 7.57
C LYS A 17 2.22 -0.99 7.08
N MET A 18 2.09 -0.55 5.83
CA MET A 18 2.95 0.48 5.24
C MET A 18 2.85 1.79 6.01
N SER A 19 1.63 2.25 6.32
CA SER A 19 1.39 3.48 7.08
C SER A 19 2.06 3.43 8.47
N ASN A 20 2.01 2.28 9.16
CA ASN A 20 2.66 2.10 10.45
C ASN A 20 4.19 2.17 10.37
N ILE A 21 4.81 1.71 9.28
CA ILE A 21 6.26 1.79 9.11
C ILE A 21 6.67 3.22 8.78
N VAL A 22 5.90 3.92 7.94
CA VAL A 22 6.13 5.34 7.65
C VAL A 22 6.07 6.19 8.92
N GLN A 23 5.10 5.94 9.80
CA GLN A 23 5.00 6.61 11.10
C GLN A 23 6.26 6.38 11.96
N LYS A 24 6.75 5.14 12.05
CA LYS A 24 8.00 4.82 12.78
C LYS A 24 9.23 5.49 12.17
N LEU A 25 9.29 5.56 10.85
CA LEU A 25 10.37 6.23 10.13
C LEU A 25 10.37 7.74 10.46
N GLN A 26 9.20 8.38 10.50
CA GLN A 26 9.05 9.78 10.89
C GLN A 26 9.49 10.01 12.34
N GLU A 27 9.08 9.14 13.27
CA GLU A 27 9.50 9.21 14.68
C GLU A 27 11.02 9.06 14.84
N ALA A 28 11.63 8.09 14.14
CA ALA A 28 13.08 7.90 14.14
C ALA A 28 13.82 9.10 13.52
N ASN A 29 13.24 9.72 12.49
CA ASN A 29 13.79 10.94 11.89
C ASN A 29 13.75 12.11 12.87
N GLU A 30 12.64 12.32 13.59
CA GLU A 30 12.57 13.35 14.64
C GLU A 30 13.54 13.07 15.80
N GLU A 31 13.66 11.83 16.25
CA GLU A 31 14.64 11.41 17.27
C GLU A 31 16.07 11.81 16.84
N SER A 32 16.41 11.57 15.56
CA SER A 32 17.74 11.86 15.01
C SER A 32 18.14 13.34 15.10
N LYS A 33 17.18 14.27 15.07
CA LYS A 33 17.45 15.72 15.14
C LYS A 33 17.94 16.17 16.51
N SER A 34 17.61 15.41 17.56
CA SER A 34 17.94 15.76 18.96
C SER A 34 19.19 15.04 19.49
N VAL A 35 19.65 13.99 18.80
CA VAL A 35 20.75 13.13 19.26
C VAL A 35 22.10 13.71 18.87
N THR A 36 22.96 13.94 19.86
CA THR A 36 24.32 14.45 19.66
C THR A 36 25.39 13.36 19.65
N LYS A 37 25.07 12.15 20.14
CA LYS A 37 26.02 11.02 20.24
C LYS A 37 26.13 10.28 18.91
N ALA A 38 27.32 10.26 18.32
CA ALA A 38 27.59 9.62 17.02
C ALA A 38 27.15 8.15 16.93
N SER A 39 27.35 7.35 17.98
CA SER A 39 26.93 5.94 18.00
C SER A 39 25.40 5.78 17.95
N ALA A 40 24.66 6.67 18.61
CA ALA A 40 23.20 6.67 18.60
C ALA A 40 22.66 7.16 17.26
N MET A 41 23.26 8.19 16.67
CA MET A 41 22.95 8.66 15.31
C MET A 41 23.10 7.54 14.26
N LYS A 42 24.20 6.76 14.34
CA LYS A 42 24.42 5.60 13.46
C LYS A 42 23.36 4.52 13.64
N ALA A 43 22.95 4.23 14.87
CA ALA A 43 21.91 3.25 15.16
C ALA A 43 20.54 3.69 14.61
N ILE A 44 20.18 4.96 14.80
CA ILE A 44 18.93 5.54 14.26
C ILE A 44 18.91 5.44 12.74
N LYS A 45 19.99 5.88 12.07
CA LYS A 45 20.10 5.80 10.61
C LYS A 45 19.92 4.36 10.10
N GLY A 46 20.54 3.38 10.77
CA GLY A 46 20.38 1.97 10.41
C GLY A 46 18.97 1.41 10.62
N ARG A 47 18.16 1.97 11.54
CA ARG A 47 16.73 1.65 11.66
C ARG A 47 15.95 2.26 10.50
N MET A 48 16.17 3.54 10.21
CA MET A 48 15.51 4.25 9.12
C MET A 48 15.75 3.59 7.76
N GLU A 49 16.99 3.17 7.46
CA GLU A 49 17.31 2.45 6.22
C GLU A 49 16.50 1.17 6.05
N LYS A 50 16.32 0.40 7.13
CA LYS A 50 15.50 -0.83 7.11
C LYS A 50 14.01 -0.53 6.89
N ASP A 51 13.51 0.51 7.53
CA ASP A 51 12.10 0.93 7.40
C ASP A 51 11.82 1.44 5.98
N ILE A 52 12.73 2.21 5.38
CA ILE A 52 12.66 2.64 3.96
C ILE A 52 12.61 1.42 3.02
N ASP A 53 13.49 0.44 3.22
CA ASP A 53 13.52 -0.78 2.42
C ASP A 53 12.20 -1.57 2.52
N GLU A 54 11.65 -1.69 3.73
CA GLU A 54 10.40 -2.42 3.98
C GLU A 54 9.19 -1.68 3.35
N VAL A 55 9.10 -0.35 3.46
CA VAL A 55 8.08 0.45 2.77
C VAL A 55 8.15 0.18 1.27
N GLY A 56 9.35 0.21 0.68
CA GLY A 56 9.54 -0.06 -0.74
C GLY A 56 9.09 -1.46 -1.16
N LYS A 57 9.36 -2.48 -0.34
CA LYS A 57 8.90 -3.87 -0.59
C LYS A 57 7.38 -3.98 -0.54
N ILE A 58 6.75 -3.40 0.47
CA ILE A 58 5.29 -3.43 0.63
C ILE A 58 4.62 -2.68 -0.52
N ALA A 59 5.09 -1.48 -0.86
CA ALA A 59 4.55 -0.68 -1.96
C ALA A 59 4.59 -1.43 -3.30
N ARG A 60 5.71 -2.10 -3.61
CA ARG A 60 5.83 -2.96 -4.81
C ARG A 60 4.84 -4.13 -4.78
N SER A 61 4.68 -4.78 -3.63
CA SER A 61 3.74 -5.89 -3.46
C SER A 61 2.28 -5.44 -3.70
N ILE A 62 1.88 -4.29 -3.12
CA ILE A 62 0.55 -3.72 -3.33
C ILE A 62 0.33 -3.39 -4.81
N LYS A 63 1.31 -2.76 -5.46
CA LYS A 63 1.24 -2.43 -6.90
C LYS A 63 0.96 -3.68 -7.75
N VAL A 64 1.73 -4.75 -7.56
CA VAL A 64 1.55 -6.02 -8.29
C VAL A 64 0.18 -6.64 -8.02
N LYS A 65 -0.31 -6.60 -6.78
CA LYS A 65 -1.66 -7.09 -6.42
C LYS A 65 -2.76 -6.26 -7.10
N LEU A 66 -2.63 -4.93 -7.16
CA LEU A 66 -3.59 -4.06 -7.85
C LEU A 66 -3.62 -4.30 -9.36
N GLU A 67 -2.46 -4.47 -10.00
CA GLU A 67 -2.37 -4.80 -11.43
C GLU A 67 -3.01 -6.18 -11.74
N ARG A 68 -2.86 -7.15 -10.83
CA ARG A 68 -3.56 -8.43 -10.91
C ARG A 68 -5.07 -8.25 -10.77
N MET A 69 -5.50 -7.46 -9.79
CA MET A 69 -6.92 -7.16 -9.54
C MET A 69 -7.58 -6.50 -10.76
N ASP A 70 -6.89 -5.58 -11.44
CA ASP A 70 -7.38 -4.99 -12.69
C ASP A 70 -7.61 -6.04 -13.79
N ARG A 71 -6.62 -6.93 -14.00
CA ARG A 71 -6.75 -8.02 -14.98
C ARG A 71 -7.92 -8.94 -14.64
N ASN A 72 -8.07 -9.27 -13.35
CA ASN A 72 -9.18 -10.08 -12.86
C ASN A 72 -10.53 -9.39 -13.05
N ASN A 73 -10.62 -8.07 -12.85
CA ASN A 73 -11.83 -7.29 -13.09
C ASN A 73 -12.22 -7.31 -14.58
N LEU A 74 -11.26 -7.15 -15.49
CA LEU A 74 -11.51 -7.25 -16.93
C LEU A 74 -11.96 -8.66 -17.34
N ALA A 75 -11.33 -9.71 -16.80
CA ALA A 75 -11.73 -11.09 -17.05
C ALA A 75 -13.14 -11.39 -16.51
N ASN A 76 -13.49 -10.82 -15.36
CA ASN A 76 -14.80 -10.99 -14.73
C ASN A 76 -15.96 -10.52 -15.62
N ARG A 77 -15.72 -9.56 -16.53
CA ARG A 77 -16.73 -9.07 -17.48
C ARG A 77 -17.25 -10.11 -18.46
N LYS A 78 -16.51 -11.20 -18.67
CA LYS A 78 -16.92 -12.30 -19.54
C LYS A 78 -17.93 -13.24 -18.87
N LYS A 79 -18.14 -13.11 -17.55
CA LYS A 79 -19.09 -13.95 -16.80
C LYS A 79 -20.52 -13.43 -16.97
N PRO A 80 -21.54 -14.31 -17.03
CA PRO A 80 -22.94 -13.91 -17.03
C PRO A 80 -23.27 -12.96 -15.87
N GLY A 81 -24.03 -11.89 -16.13
CA GLY A 81 -24.42 -10.90 -15.12
C GLY A 81 -23.29 -10.00 -14.60
N CYS A 82 -22.06 -10.15 -15.10
CA CYS A 82 -20.89 -9.37 -14.69
C CYS A 82 -20.35 -8.44 -15.77
N GLY A 83 -21.08 -8.28 -16.89
CA GLY A 83 -20.67 -7.46 -18.03
C GLY A 83 -20.33 -6.02 -17.65
N LYS A 84 -19.66 -5.32 -18.59
CA LYS A 84 -19.28 -3.92 -18.41
C LYS A 84 -20.49 -3.07 -17.98
N GLY A 85 -20.32 -2.29 -16.93
CA GLY A 85 -21.37 -1.38 -16.43
C GLY A 85 -22.44 -2.03 -15.56
N THR A 86 -22.41 -3.35 -15.33
CA THR A 86 -23.26 -4.00 -14.32
C THR A 86 -22.93 -3.50 -12.91
N SER A 87 -23.84 -3.69 -11.95
CA SER A 87 -23.59 -3.32 -10.56
C SER A 87 -22.33 -4.00 -10.01
N VAL A 88 -22.12 -5.28 -10.33
CA VAL A 88 -20.91 -6.03 -9.94
C VAL A 88 -19.65 -5.44 -10.57
N ASP A 89 -19.67 -5.12 -11.86
CA ASP A 89 -18.52 -4.49 -12.54
C ASP A 89 -18.19 -3.13 -11.93
N ARG A 90 -19.20 -2.26 -11.75
CA ARG A 90 -19.01 -0.92 -11.17
C ARG A 90 -18.44 -0.98 -9.75
N SER A 91 -18.98 -1.84 -8.88
CA SER A 91 -18.48 -2.02 -7.51
C SER A 91 -17.04 -2.50 -7.49
N ARG A 92 -16.68 -3.48 -8.32
CA ARG A 92 -15.30 -3.97 -8.38
C ARG A 92 -14.34 -2.90 -8.87
N MET A 93 -14.71 -2.19 -9.94
CA MET A 93 -13.90 -1.10 -10.50
C MET A 93 -13.71 0.05 -9.51
N SER A 94 -14.78 0.50 -8.84
CA SER A 94 -14.70 1.60 -7.88
C SER A 94 -13.80 1.27 -6.69
N MET A 95 -13.91 0.06 -6.15
CA MET A 95 -13.06 -0.40 -5.05
C MET A 95 -11.58 -0.49 -5.47
N THR A 96 -11.29 -1.05 -6.65
CA THR A 96 -9.91 -1.10 -7.16
C THR A 96 -9.33 0.30 -7.39
N ILE A 97 -10.12 1.25 -7.90
CA ILE A 97 -9.71 2.66 -8.05
C ILE A 97 -9.41 3.30 -6.69
N ALA A 98 -10.26 3.06 -5.69
CA ALA A 98 -10.07 3.58 -4.34
C ALA A 98 -8.76 3.07 -3.71
N LEU A 99 -8.45 1.78 -3.85
CA LEU A 99 -7.20 1.21 -3.34
C LEU A 99 -5.96 1.78 -4.05
N LYS A 100 -6.02 1.96 -5.37
CA LYS A 100 -4.94 2.64 -6.13
C LYS A 100 -4.72 4.06 -5.65
N LYS A 101 -5.81 4.79 -5.40
CA LYS A 101 -5.74 6.16 -4.86
C LYS A 101 -5.08 6.18 -3.50
N ARG A 102 -5.50 5.29 -2.58
CA ARG A 102 -4.90 5.15 -1.25
C ARG A 102 -3.40 4.83 -1.30
N LEU A 103 -2.98 3.90 -2.18
CA LEU A 103 -1.54 3.64 -2.37
C LEU A 103 -0.80 4.91 -2.81
N LYS A 104 -1.34 5.64 -3.79
CA LYS A 104 -0.73 6.88 -4.28
C LYS A 104 -0.63 7.94 -3.17
N GLU A 105 -1.70 8.16 -2.42
CA GLU A 105 -1.73 9.10 -1.30
C GLU A 105 -0.66 8.75 -0.26
N ARG A 106 -0.58 7.47 0.16
CA ARG A 106 0.44 7.04 1.13
C ARG A 106 1.87 7.11 0.61
N MET A 107 2.09 6.88 -0.69
CA MET A 107 3.40 7.05 -1.30
C MET A 107 3.80 8.51 -1.41
N ASN A 108 2.85 9.43 -1.60
CA ASN A 108 3.11 10.86 -1.53
C ASN A 108 3.47 11.27 -0.11
N ASP A 109 2.73 10.80 0.91
CA ASP A 109 3.01 11.06 2.33
C ASP A 109 4.41 10.58 2.74
N PHE A 110 4.93 9.53 2.11
CA PHE A 110 6.29 9.00 2.34
C PHE A 110 7.40 9.82 1.65
N GLN A 111 7.08 10.52 0.56
CA GLN A 111 8.05 11.29 -0.23
C GLN A 111 8.23 12.73 0.25
N VAL A 112 7.32 13.22 1.10
CA VAL A 112 7.34 14.56 1.72
C VAL A 112 8.06 14.49 3.06
#